data_AF-D5MI75-F1
#
_entry.id   AF-D5MI75-F1
#
_cell.length_a   1.000
_cell.length_b   1.000
_cell.length_c   1.000
_cell.angle_alpha   90.00
_cell.angle_beta   90.00
_cell.angle_gamma   90.00
#
_symmetry.space_group_name_H-M   'P 1'
#
loop_
_entity.id
_entity.type
_entity.pdbx_description
1 polymer ?
#
loop_
_entity_poly.entity_id
_entity_poly.type
_entity_poly.pdbx_seq_one_letter_code
_entity_poly.pdbx_strand_id
1 'polypeptide(L)' 'MRTTLEIDNTLLKQAQVLTKAKTKKEVIHRSLEALIRQQRIERLLGKLGHFPLDLTPRKLAKLRADG' A
#
# COMPACT_ATOMS: atom_id res chain seq x y z
N MET A 1 -19.58 -1.40 -10.74
CA MET A 1 -20.08 -0.01 -10.78
C MET A 1 -19.58 0.66 -12.06
N ARG A 2 -20.42 1.45 -12.73
CA ARG A 2 -20.01 2.30 -13.86
C ARG A 2 -19.87 3.72 -13.33
N THR A 3 -18.74 4.34 -13.61
CA THR A 3 -18.38 5.66 -13.08
C THR A 3 -17.78 6.48 -14.22
N THR A 4 -18.13 7.75 -14.30
CA THR A 4 -17.48 8.72 -15.17
C THR A 4 -16.34 9.36 -14.39
N LEU A 5 -15.13 9.33 -14.94
CA LEU A 5 -13.93 9.88 -14.32
C LEU A 5 -13.18 10.70 -15.36
N GLU A 6 -12.70 11.86 -14.95
CA GLU A 6 -11.78 12.67 -15.74
C GLU A 6 -10.36 12.18 -15.52
N ILE A 7 -9.66 11.82 -16.60
CA ILE A 7 -8.28 11.32 -16.56
C ILE A 7 -7.54 11.91 -17.75
N ASP A 8 -6.30 12.33 -17.53
CA ASP A 8 -5.40 12.71 -18.60
C ASP A 8 -5.21 11.54 -19.60
N ASN A 9 -5.55 11.78 -20.86
CA ASN A 9 -5.48 10.77 -21.92
C ASN A 9 -4.05 10.36 -22.26
N THR A 10 -3.07 11.25 -22.12
CA THR A 10 -1.66 10.96 -22.36
C THR A 10 -1.11 10.03 -21.28
N LEU A 11 -1.43 10.30 -20.00
CA LEU A 11 -1.06 9.45 -18.87
C LEU A 11 -1.66 8.05 -19.01
N LEU A 12 -2.95 7.96 -19.35
CA LEU A 12 -3.62 6.68 -19.54
C LEU A 12 -3.02 5.86 -20.68
N LYS A 13 -2.66 6.50 -21.80
CA LYS A 13 -1.97 5.84 -22.92
C LYS A 13 -0.59 5.34 -22.52
N GLN A 14 0.21 6.16 -21.85
CA GLN A 14 1.54 5.76 -21.37
C GLN A 14 1.44 4.55 -20.43
N ALA A 15 0.53 4.61 -19.45
CA ALA A 15 0.29 3.50 -18.54
C ALA A 15 -0.15 2.24 -19.27
N GLN A 16 -1.01 2.34 -20.29
CA GLN A 16 -1.44 1.20 -21.08
C GLN A 16 -0.29 0.55 -21.86
N VAL A 17 0.60 1.36 -22.48
CA VAL A 17 1.79 0.87 -23.20
C VAL A 17 2.77 0.17 -22.24
N LEU A 18 3.08 0.80 -21.10
CA LEU A 18 4.03 0.25 -20.12
C LEU A 18 3.53 -1.04 -19.49
N THR A 19 2.24 -1.11 -19.16
CA THR A 19 1.62 -2.28 -18.52
C THR A 19 1.17 -3.35 -19.52
N LYS A 20 1.24 -3.08 -20.83
CA LYS A 20 0.72 -3.91 -21.93
C LYS A 20 -0.75 -4.31 -21.73
N ALA A 21 -1.52 -3.49 -21.01
CA ALA A 21 -2.92 -3.76 -20.73
C ALA A 21 -3.75 -3.63 -22.01
N LYS A 22 -4.72 -4.52 -22.19
CA LYS A 22 -5.58 -4.54 -23.38
C LYS A 22 -6.67 -3.48 -23.31
N THR A 23 -7.03 -3.04 -22.10
CA THR A 23 -8.15 -2.11 -21.90
C THR A 23 -7.83 -1.03 -20.87
N LYS A 24 -8.47 0.14 -21.02
CA LYS A 24 -8.42 1.23 -20.03
C LYS A 24 -8.88 0.78 -18.64
N LYS A 25 -9.89 -0.10 -18.59
CA LYS A 25 -10.41 -0.69 -17.33
C LYS A 25 -9.33 -1.48 -16.60
N GLU A 26 -8.58 -2.30 -17.33
CA GLU A 26 -7.49 -3.12 -16.79
C GLU A 26 -6.38 -2.25 -16.21
N VAL A 27 -5.99 -1.18 -16.91
CA VAL A 27 -5.02 -0.20 -16.40
C VAL A 27 -5.50 0.36 -15.07
N ILE A 28 -6.71 0.94 -15.03
CA ILE A 28 -7.27 1.56 -13.82
C ILE A 28 -7.33 0.56 -12.66
N HIS A 29 -7.76 -0.69 -12.92
CA HIS A 29 -7.84 -1.71 -11.88
C HIS A 29 -6.47 -2.02 -11.27
N ARG A 30 -5.47 -2.27 -12.12
CA ARG A 30 -4.09 -2.53 -11.67
C ARG A 30 -3.49 -1.33 -10.94
N SER A 31 -3.78 -0.11 -11.39
CA SER A 31 -3.34 1.11 -10.71
C SER A 31 -3.88 1.20 -9.28
N LEU A 32 -5.16 0.89 -9.07
CA LEU A 32 -5.78 0.92 -7.75
C LEU A 32 -5.23 -0.19 -6.84
N GLU A 33 -5.03 -1.40 -7.37
CA GLU A 33 -4.39 -2.48 -6.61
C GLU A 33 -2.97 -2.12 -6.18
N ALA A 34 -2.18 -1.53 -7.09
CA ALA A 34 -0.83 -1.07 -6.80
C ALA A 34 -0.82 0.02 -5.72
N LEU A 35 -1.73 1.00 -5.82
CA LEU A 35 -1.88 2.06 -4.82
C LEU A 35 -2.23 1.50 -3.43
N ILE A 36 -3.19 0.58 -3.36
CA ILE A 36 -3.57 -0.07 -2.10
C ILE A 36 -2.38 -0.84 -1.51
N ARG A 37 -1.64 -1.58 -2.34
CA ARG A 37 -0.45 -2.32 -1.92
C ARG A 37 0.61 -1.38 -1.37
N GLN A 38 0.88 -0.28 -2.07
CA GLN A 38 1.83 0.75 -1.65
C GLN A 38 1.44 1.33 -0.28
N GLN A 39 0.17 1.73 -0.11
CA GLN A 39 -0.30 2.30 1.15
C GLN A 39 -0.20 1.32 2.33
N ARG A 40 -0.41 0.02 2.08
CA ARG A 40 -0.24 -1.03 3.10
C ARG A 40 1.22 -1.16 3.52
N ILE A 41 2.15 -1.15 2.56
CA ILE A 41 3.59 -1.22 2.83
C ILE A 41 4.03 0.00 3.64
N GLU A 42 3.65 1.20 3.23
CA GLU A 42 3.97 2.44 3.96
C GLU A 42 3.44 2.42 5.38
N ARG A 43 2.21 1.94 5.59
CA ARG A 43 1.64 1.76 6.93
C ARG A 43 2.45 0.79 7.78
N LEU A 44 2.94 -0.31 7.20
CA LEU A 44 3.76 -1.29 7.92
C LEU A 44 5.15 -0.72 8.24
N LEU A 45 5.77 0.00 7.30
CA LEU A 45 7.05 0.68 7.53
C LEU A 45 6.94 1.74 8.63
N GLY A 46 5.87 2.54 8.62
CA GLY A 46 5.59 3.49 9.70
C GLY A 46 5.42 2.80 11.06
N LYS A 47 4.84 1.59 11.08
CA LYS A 47 4.76 0.76 12.29
C LYS A 47 6.06 0.06 12.66
N LEU A 48 7.04 -0.10 11.76
CA LEU A 48 8.34 -0.66 12.12
C LEU A 48 9.18 0.36 12.90
N GLY A 49 9.09 1.65 12.54
CA GLY A 49 9.70 2.75 13.32
C GLY A 49 8.90 3.16 14.56
N HIS A 50 7.58 2.95 14.54
CA HIS A 50 6.67 3.21 15.67
C HIS A 50 5.97 1.93 16.12
N PHE A 51 6.69 0.82 16.25
CA PHE A 51 6.06 -0.40 16.74
C PHE A 51 5.49 -0.04 18.11
N PRO A 52 4.16 -0.18 18.35
CA PRO A 52 3.60 0.02 19.67
C PRO A 52 4.04 -1.17 20.51
N LEU A 53 5.31 -1.11 20.90
CA LEU A 53 5.93 -1.91 21.91
C LEU A 53 5.19 -1.48 23.17
N ASP A 54 4.16 -2.24 23.55
CA ASP A 54 3.49 -2.14 24.84
C ASP A 54 4.45 -2.65 25.94
N LEU A 55 5.61 -2.01 26.01
CA LEU A 55 6.68 -2.25 26.97
C LEU A 55 6.38 -1.44 28.22
N THR A 56 5.49 -1.96 29.04
CA THR A 56 5.39 -1.51 30.42
C THR A 56 6.60 -2.05 31.21
N PRO A 57 7.05 -1.37 32.29
CA PRO A 57 8.15 -1.84 33.13
C PRO A 57 7.96 -3.29 33.62
N ARG A 58 6.71 -3.67 33.90
CA ARG A 58 6.34 -5.03 34.30
C ARG A 58 6.53 -6.06 33.19
N LYS A 59 6.20 -5.73 31.95
CA LYS A 59 6.41 -6.61 30.78
C LYS A 59 7.89 -6.72 30.43
N LEU A 60 8.64 -5.62 30.53
CA LEU A 60 10.10 -5.61 30.37
C LEU A 60 10.81 -6.49 31.40
N ALA A 61 10.40 -6.43 32.67
CA ALA A 61 10.98 -7.26 33.73
C ALA A 61 10.79 -8.76 33.47
N LYS A 62 9.62 -9.17 32.94
CA LYS A 62 9.37 -10.57 32.56
C LYS A 62 10.25 -11.01 31.39
N LEU A 63 10.34 -10.21 30.33
CA LEU A 63 11.17 -10.54 29.16
C LEU A 63 12.66 -10.65 29.49
N ARG A 64 13.15 -9.95 30.51
CA ARG A 64 14.53 -10.07 31.01
C ARG A 64 14.74 -11.27 31.95
N ALA A 65 13.68 -11.81 32.54
CA ALA A 65 13.77 -12.99 33.40
C ALA A 65 13.75 -14.29 32.59
N ASP A 66 13.20 -14.25 31.37
CA ASP A 66 13.13 -15.38 30.44
C ASP A 66 14.36 -15.46 29.48
N GLY A 67 15.36 -14.58 29.65
CA GLY A 67 16.56 -14.48 28.80
C GLY A 67 17.86 -14.75 29.55
#